data_AF-A0A7C5QMA0-F1
#
_entry.id   AF-A0A7C5QMA0-F1
#
_cell.length_a   1.000
_cell.length_b   1.000
_cell.length_c   1.000
_cell.angle_alpha   90.00
_cell.angle_beta   90.00
_cell.angle_gamma   90.00
#
_symmetry.space_group_name_H-M   'P 1'
#
loop_
_entity.id
_entity.type
_entity.pdbx_description
1 polymer ?
#
loop_
_entity_poly.entity_id
_entity_poly.type
_entity_poly.pdbx_seq_one_letter_code
_entity_poly.pdbx_strand_id
1 'polypeptide(L)'
;MPLGVVLRRSPGVTRWAQWAWKAVAVLPGAPPADWRELRREGEAVEYHAATVPLELYRTDTEAYRTELSTRSPSIYVVMRECVNSPAGLEVVLATASPFDGQDYADNGEDIVELVPMPPALIAWVQDWVDRNHKEVPFVKRKRQKHFAEQPVTGVGDARVRQEADVYRAPAGRRGGLQ
;
A
#
# COMPACT_ATOMS: atom_id res chain seq x y z
N MET A 1 15.56 -2.78 -8.90
CA MET A 1 16.25 -2.11 -10.03
C MET A 1 16.59 -0.68 -9.61
N PRO A 2 17.79 -0.14 -9.84
CA PRO A 2 18.06 1.26 -9.52
C PRO A 2 17.19 2.18 -10.40
N LEU A 3 16.56 3.16 -9.78
CA LEU A 3 15.67 4.12 -10.44
C LEU A 3 16.11 5.53 -10.07
N GLY A 4 16.59 6.28 -11.07
CA GLY A 4 16.91 7.69 -10.90
C GLY A 4 15.63 8.52 -10.86
N VAL A 5 15.56 9.50 -9.97
CA VAL A 5 14.43 10.42 -9.83
C VAL A 5 14.86 11.81 -10.26
N VAL A 6 14.08 12.41 -11.17
CA VAL A 6 14.33 13.76 -11.68
C VAL A 6 13.35 14.74 -11.06
N LEU A 7 13.89 15.72 -10.33
CA LEU A 7 13.13 16.81 -9.75
C LEU A 7 13.38 18.09 -10.55
N ARG A 8 12.30 18.77 -10.92
CA ARG A 8 12.33 20.09 -11.55
C ARG A 8 12.10 21.16 -10.50
N ARG A 9 13.05 22.10 -10.40
CA ARG A 9 12.88 23.38 -9.73
C ARG A 9 12.34 24.39 -10.72
N SER A 10 11.26 25.08 -10.40
CA SER A 10 10.74 26.20 -11.19
C SER A 10 10.43 27.40 -10.29
N PRO A 11 10.37 28.64 -10.82
CA PRO A 11 9.90 29.78 -10.06
C PRO A 11 8.53 29.50 -9.45
N GLY A 12 8.38 29.79 -8.16
CA GLY A 12 7.12 29.61 -7.47
C GLY A 12 6.07 30.62 -7.95
N VAL A 13 4.82 30.18 -7.94
CA VAL A 13 3.68 31.00 -8.40
C VAL A 13 3.10 31.91 -7.31
N THR A 14 3.67 31.88 -6.10
CA THR A 14 3.20 32.65 -4.95
C THR A 14 4.33 33.47 -4.32
N ARG A 15 3.97 34.54 -3.61
CA ARG A 15 4.93 35.37 -2.86
C ARG A 15 5.60 34.66 -1.68
N TRP A 16 5.09 33.50 -1.27
CA TRP A 16 5.51 32.79 -0.06
C TRP A 16 6.51 31.66 -0.36
N ALA A 17 6.52 31.17 -1.59
CA ALA A 17 7.45 30.16 -2.05
C ALA A 17 8.16 30.68 -3.30
N GLN A 18 9.44 31.00 -3.18
CA GLN A 18 10.26 31.45 -4.31
C GLN A 18 10.44 30.33 -5.36
N TRP A 19 10.46 29.08 -4.91
CA TRP A 19 10.70 27.90 -5.74
C TRP A 19 9.59 26.89 -5.55
N ALA A 20 9.15 26.27 -6.64
CA ALA A 20 8.31 25.09 -6.66
C ALA A 20 9.13 23.90 -7.14
N TRP A 21 8.95 22.76 -6.48
CA TRP A 21 9.60 21.49 -6.80
C TRP A 21 8.56 20.50 -7.29
N LYS A 22 8.89 19.73 -8.33
CA LYS A 22 8.03 18.67 -8.84
C LYS A 22 8.86 17.50 -9.36
N ALA A 23 8.42 16.27 -9.11
CA ALA A 23 8.97 15.11 -9.78
C ALA A 23 8.44 15.02 -11.22
N VAL A 24 9.35 15.04 -12.20
CA VAL A 24 8.99 15.17 -13.63
C VAL A 24 9.33 13.95 -14.45
N ALA A 25 10.33 13.17 -14.05
CA ALA A 25 10.77 11.99 -14.79
C ALA A 25 11.46 10.97 -13.86
N VAL A 26 11.48 9.72 -14.32
CA VAL A 26 12.27 8.64 -13.73
C VAL A 26 13.20 8.03 -14.77
N LEU A 27 14.36 7.57 -14.34
CA LEU A 27 15.44 7.03 -15.16
C LEU A 27 15.75 5.58 -14.75
N PRO A 28 15.17 4.57 -15.42
CA PRO A 28 15.44 3.17 -15.11
C PRO A 28 16.92 2.84 -15.35
N GLY A 29 17.57 2.20 -14.39
CA GLY A 29 18.98 1.80 -14.52
C GLY A 29 19.99 2.93 -14.31
N ALA A 30 19.57 4.09 -13.78
CA ALA A 30 20.46 5.21 -13.59
C ALA A 30 21.56 4.92 -12.55
N PRO A 31 22.78 5.46 -12.75
CA PRO A 31 23.83 5.40 -11.72
C PRO A 31 23.47 6.30 -10.54
N PRO A 32 24.03 6.07 -9.34
CA PRO A 32 23.82 6.94 -8.19
C PRO A 32 24.08 8.41 -8.52
N ALA A 33 23.24 9.30 -8.00
CA ALA A 33 23.41 10.73 -8.13
C ALA A 33 22.99 11.45 -6.85
N ASP A 34 23.55 12.63 -6.67
CA ASP A 34 23.26 13.57 -5.60
C ASP A 34 23.08 14.95 -6.25
N TRP A 35 21.82 15.37 -6.42
CA TRP A 35 21.42 16.67 -6.98
C TRP A 35 22.18 17.11 -8.25
N ARG A 36 22.43 16.18 -9.17
CA ARG A 36 23.16 16.48 -10.42
C ARG A 36 22.26 17.22 -11.40
N GLU A 37 22.65 18.43 -11.81
CA GLU A 37 21.95 19.18 -12.86
C GLU A 37 21.98 18.40 -14.19
N LEU A 38 20.80 18.18 -14.78
CA LEU A 38 20.62 17.51 -16.08
C LEU A 38 20.36 18.52 -17.19
N ARG A 39 19.48 19.48 -16.92
CA ARG A 39 19.02 20.47 -17.90
C ARG A 39 18.59 21.75 -17.21
N ARG A 40 18.78 22.88 -17.90
CA ARG A 40 18.28 24.19 -17.52
C ARG A 40 17.48 24.80 -18.66
N GLU A 41 16.33 25.39 -18.33
CA GLU A 41 15.43 26.07 -19.25
C GLU A 41 14.94 27.37 -18.60
N GLY A 42 15.62 28.47 -18.92
CA GLY A 42 15.43 29.75 -18.23
C GLY A 42 15.75 29.61 -16.74
N GLU A 43 14.76 29.91 -15.90
CA GLU A 43 14.86 29.76 -14.44
C GLU A 43 14.50 28.36 -13.93
N ALA A 44 13.95 27.50 -14.80
CA ALA A 44 13.66 26.12 -14.45
C ALA A 44 14.90 25.24 -14.61
N VAL A 45 15.13 24.35 -13.64
CA VAL A 45 16.27 23.44 -13.64
C VAL A 45 15.82 22.04 -13.27
N GLU A 46 16.24 21.05 -14.04
CA GLU A 46 15.98 19.63 -13.79
C GLU A 46 17.23 18.99 -13.20
N TYR A 47 17.07 18.36 -12.05
CA TYR A 47 18.12 17.68 -11.31
C TYR A 47 17.83 16.19 -11.25
N HIS A 48 18.84 15.36 -11.50
CA HIS A 48 18.84 13.99 -11.01
C HIS A 48 19.09 14.05 -9.49
N ALA A 49 18.00 14.07 -8.73
CA ALA A 49 18.02 14.34 -7.30
C ALA A 49 18.63 13.19 -6.52
N ALA A 50 18.16 11.97 -6.80
CA ALA A 50 18.63 10.76 -6.14
C ALA A 50 18.39 9.53 -7.04
N THR A 51 19.11 8.45 -6.76
CA THR A 51 18.79 7.13 -7.28
C THR A 51 18.38 6.23 -6.13
N VAL A 52 17.16 5.68 -6.20
CA VAL A 52 16.60 4.79 -5.18
C VAL A 52 16.36 3.40 -5.77
N PRO A 53 16.41 2.34 -4.96
CA PRO A 53 16.02 1.01 -5.42
C PRO A 53 14.51 0.94 -5.64
N LEU A 54 14.09 0.59 -6.85
CA LEU A 54 12.72 0.15 -7.13
C LEU A 54 12.61 -1.35 -6.88
N GLU A 55 11.83 -1.72 -5.88
CA GLU A 55 11.58 -3.10 -5.46
C GLU A 55 10.15 -3.52 -5.81
N LEU A 56 9.98 -4.78 -6.22
CA LEU A 56 8.68 -5.36 -6.53
C LEU A 56 8.45 -6.59 -5.67
N TYR A 57 7.27 -6.68 -5.06
CA TYR A 57 6.89 -7.71 -4.10
C TYR A 57 5.77 -8.57 -4.63
N ARG A 58 5.84 -9.90 -4.38
CA ARG A 58 4.86 -10.86 -4.96
C ARG A 58 3.46 -10.65 -4.40
N THR A 59 3.37 -10.15 -3.17
CA THR A 59 2.13 -9.81 -2.48
C THR A 59 1.37 -8.68 -3.18
N ASP A 60 2.08 -7.83 -3.93
CA ASP A 60 1.52 -6.57 -4.44
C ASP A 60 1.26 -6.65 -5.96
N THR A 61 1.33 -7.85 -6.53
CA THR A 61 1.12 -8.07 -7.97
C THR A 61 -0.23 -7.54 -8.46
N GLU A 62 -1.28 -7.61 -7.64
CA GLU A 62 -2.59 -7.02 -7.97
C GLU A 62 -2.55 -5.49 -8.01
N ALA A 63 -1.79 -4.86 -7.11
CA ALA A 63 -1.59 -3.41 -7.07
C ALA A 63 -0.90 -2.96 -8.36
N TYR A 64 0.18 -3.64 -8.77
CA TYR A 64 0.90 -3.34 -10.01
C TYR A 64 0.03 -3.52 -11.26
N ARG A 65 -0.80 -4.57 -11.33
CA ARG A 65 -1.76 -4.74 -12.45
C ARG A 65 -2.77 -3.61 -12.53
N THR A 66 -3.23 -3.14 -11.37
CA THR A 66 -4.15 -2.01 -11.28
C THR A 66 -3.50 -0.75 -11.84
N GLU A 67 -2.27 -0.46 -11.44
CA GLU A 67 -1.51 0.71 -11.93
C GLU A 67 -1.23 0.63 -13.44
N LEU A 68 -0.82 -0.54 -13.93
CA LEU A 68 -0.56 -0.79 -15.35
C LEU A 68 -1.82 -0.68 -16.22
N SER A 69 -3.01 -0.84 -15.64
CA SER A 69 -4.29 -0.71 -16.34
C SER A 69 -4.80 0.72 -16.40
N THR A 70 -4.14 1.67 -15.73
CA THR A 70 -4.52 3.09 -15.79
C THR A 70 -4.18 3.71 -17.15
N ARG A 71 -4.76 4.88 -17.44
CA ARG A 71 -4.46 5.61 -18.69
C ARG A 71 -2.99 6.05 -18.79
N SER A 72 -2.36 6.30 -17.65
CA SER A 72 -0.98 6.77 -17.57
C SER A 72 -0.30 6.10 -16.37
N PRO A 73 0.19 4.86 -16.53
CA PRO A 73 0.90 4.16 -15.46
C PRO A 73 2.05 5.00 -14.93
N SER A 74 2.11 5.16 -13.62
CA SER A 74 2.99 6.09 -12.94
C SER A 74 3.70 5.42 -11.78
N ILE A 75 4.93 5.86 -11.50
CA ILE A 75 5.64 5.57 -10.27
C ILE A 75 5.27 6.63 -9.24
N TYR A 76 5.02 6.18 -8.03
CA TYR A 76 4.83 7.01 -6.86
C TYR A 76 6.20 7.32 -6.27
N VAL A 77 6.61 8.58 -6.39
CA VAL A 77 7.85 9.09 -5.80
C VAL A 77 7.50 9.73 -4.47
N VAL A 78 8.06 9.18 -3.39
CA VAL A 78 7.85 9.67 -2.03
C VAL A 78 9.03 10.53 -1.63
N MET A 79 8.74 11.76 -1.21
CA MET A 79 9.73 12.75 -0.80
C MET A 79 9.39 13.30 0.58
N ARG A 80 10.39 13.80 1.29
CA ARG A 80 10.23 14.49 2.57
C ARG A 80 11.02 15.77 2.60
N GLU A 81 10.53 16.75 3.35
CA GLU A 81 11.32 17.94 3.65
C GLU A 81 12.56 17.58 4.48
N CYS A 82 13.73 17.99 4.00
CA CYS A 82 15.01 17.70 4.64
C CYS A 82 15.90 18.95 4.62
N VAL A 83 16.10 19.55 5.79
CA VAL A 83 16.86 20.80 5.95
C VAL A 83 18.31 20.67 5.50
N ASN A 84 18.88 19.46 5.57
CA ASN A 84 20.27 19.19 5.22
C ASN A 84 20.47 18.92 3.72
N SER A 85 19.40 18.86 2.94
CA SER A 85 19.48 18.67 1.49
C SER A 85 19.68 20.02 0.77
N PRO A 86 20.50 20.08 -0.31
CA PRO A 86 20.66 21.28 -1.13
C PRO A 86 19.35 21.90 -1.63
N ALA A 87 18.30 21.11 -1.77
CA ALA A 87 16.99 21.55 -2.25
C ALA A 87 15.92 21.66 -1.15
N GLY A 88 16.26 21.34 0.10
CA GLY A 88 15.27 21.22 1.19
C GLY A 88 14.38 19.97 1.08
N LEU A 89 14.68 19.05 0.17
CA LEU A 89 13.90 17.83 -0.10
C LEU A 89 14.81 16.60 -0.14
N GLU A 90 14.29 15.47 0.27
CA GLU A 90 14.94 14.17 0.17
C GLU A 90 14.00 13.17 -0.49
N VAL A 91 14.50 12.36 -1.41
CA VAL A 91 13.74 11.27 -2.02
C VAL A 91 13.86 10.05 -1.10
N VAL A 92 12.75 9.65 -0.48
CA VAL A 92 12.71 8.55 0.48
C VAL A 92 12.67 7.21 -0.25
N LEU A 93 11.73 7.06 -1.19
CA LEU A 93 11.59 5.84 -2.01
C LEU A 93 10.79 6.10 -3.29
N ALA A 94 10.76 5.09 -4.15
CA ALA A 94 9.88 5.02 -5.30
C ALA A 94 9.16 3.67 -5.33
N THR A 95 7.83 3.69 -5.48
CA THR A 95 7.00 2.48 -5.54
C THR A 95 6.11 2.46 -6.79
N ALA A 96 5.88 1.25 -7.32
CA ALA A 96 4.91 1.00 -8.38
C ALA A 96 3.53 0.56 -7.82
N SER A 97 3.42 0.38 -6.50
CA SER A 97 2.19 -0.01 -5.82
C SER A 97 1.34 1.24 -5.56
N PRO A 98 0.13 1.34 -6.14
CA PRO A 98 -0.79 2.42 -5.82
C PRO A 98 -1.27 2.38 -4.36
N PHE A 99 -1.28 1.19 -3.74
CA PHE A 99 -1.68 1.03 -2.33
C PHE A 99 -0.61 1.59 -1.39
N ASP A 100 0.67 1.22 -1.59
CA ASP A 100 1.77 1.78 -0.81
C ASP A 100 1.85 3.30 -1.01
N GLY A 101 1.73 3.74 -2.27
CA GLY A 101 1.75 5.16 -2.60
C GLY A 101 0.65 5.95 -1.89
N GLN A 102 -0.54 5.35 -1.73
CA GLN A 102 -1.63 5.95 -0.98
C GLN A 102 -1.35 5.99 0.53
N ASP A 103 -0.80 4.91 1.10
CA ASP A 103 -0.44 4.88 2.53
C ASP A 103 0.57 5.99 2.89
N TYR A 104 1.52 6.29 2.00
CA TYR A 104 2.42 7.42 2.15
C TYR A 104 1.72 8.77 1.96
N ALA A 105 0.78 8.88 1.03
CA ALA A 105 0.05 10.13 0.80
C ALA A 105 -0.86 10.51 1.99
N ASP A 106 -1.36 9.52 2.72
CA ASP A 106 -2.30 9.71 3.84
C ASP A 106 -1.61 10.08 5.17
N ASN A 107 -0.28 10.03 5.25
CA ASN A 107 0.46 10.22 6.51
C ASN A 107 0.67 11.71 6.90
N GLY A 108 0.55 12.64 5.96
CA GLY A 108 0.67 14.08 6.18
C GLY A 108 2.10 14.63 6.38
N GLU A 109 3.12 13.78 6.44
CA GLU A 109 4.54 14.18 6.52
C GLU A 109 5.25 14.05 5.16
N ASP A 110 4.81 13.11 4.32
CA ASP A 110 5.42 12.80 3.05
C ASP A 110 4.70 13.47 1.88
N ILE A 111 5.50 13.87 0.89
CA ILE A 111 5.05 14.43 -0.37
C ILE A 111 5.10 13.31 -1.41
N VAL A 112 3.95 12.93 -1.94
CA VAL A 112 3.83 11.89 -2.97
C VAL A 112 3.55 12.51 -4.33
N GLU A 113 4.45 12.28 -5.28
CA GLU A 113 4.31 12.72 -6.68
C GLU A 113 4.15 11.54 -7.62
N LEU A 114 3.23 11.67 -8.58
CA LEU A 114 2.99 10.69 -9.63
C LEU A 114 3.85 11.03 -10.85
N VAL A 115 4.78 10.14 -11.17
CA VAL A 115 5.67 10.30 -12.33
C VAL A 115 5.36 9.24 -13.37
N PRO A 116 4.92 9.62 -14.59
CA PRO A 116 4.61 8.68 -15.65
C PRO A 116 5.78 7.73 -15.94
N MET A 117 5.48 6.44 -16.02
CA MET A 117 6.47 5.40 -16.33
C MET A 117 6.92 5.52 -17.78
N PRO A 118 8.25 5.56 -18.05
CA PRO A 118 8.77 5.36 -19.39
C PRO A 118 8.36 3.97 -19.93
N PRO A 119 8.21 3.80 -21.25
CA PRO A 119 7.80 2.51 -21.83
C PRO A 119 8.66 1.31 -21.41
N ALA A 120 9.97 1.53 -21.26
CA ALA A 120 10.89 0.50 -20.77
C ALA A 120 10.59 0.06 -19.33
N LEU A 121 10.16 1.00 -18.47
CA LEU A 121 9.78 0.71 -17.10
C LEU A 121 8.44 -0.05 -17.04
N ILE A 122 7.46 0.38 -17.83
CA ILE A 122 6.17 -0.32 -17.96
C ILE A 122 6.40 -1.78 -18.36
N ALA A 123 7.20 -2.00 -19.41
CA ALA A 123 7.52 -3.35 -19.89
C ALA A 123 8.22 -4.19 -18.82
N TRP A 124 9.13 -3.59 -18.04
CA TRP A 124 9.83 -4.29 -16.96
C TRP A 124 8.90 -4.70 -15.81
N VAL A 125 8.01 -3.79 -15.37
CA VAL A 125 7.03 -4.09 -14.33
C VAL A 125 6.03 -5.14 -14.84
N GLN A 126 5.54 -5.01 -16.06
CA GLN A 126 4.61 -5.97 -16.68
C GLN A 126 5.22 -7.38 -16.75
N ASP A 127 6.43 -7.51 -17.29
CA ASP A 127 7.13 -8.79 -17.40
C ASP A 127 7.39 -9.43 -16.02
N TRP A 128 7.70 -8.60 -15.02
CA TRP A 128 7.84 -9.08 -13.64
C TRP A 128 6.50 -9.58 -13.09
N VAL A 129 5.41 -8.84 -13.31
CA VAL A 129 4.06 -9.22 -12.89
C VAL A 129 3.63 -10.52 -13.57
N ASP A 130 3.81 -10.65 -14.88
CA ASP A 130 3.42 -11.84 -15.65
C ASP A 130 4.10 -13.11 -15.15
N ARG A 131 5.34 -13.00 -14.66
CA ARG A 131 6.12 -14.14 -14.12
C ARG A 131 5.75 -14.50 -12.67
N ASN A 132 5.25 -13.55 -11.90
CA ASN A 132 5.10 -13.69 -10.45
C ASN A 132 3.65 -13.69 -9.97
N HIS A 133 2.73 -13.14 -10.75
CA HIS A 133 1.32 -13.06 -10.40
C HIS A 133 0.70 -14.46 -10.42
N LYS A 134 0.02 -14.80 -9.32
CA LYS A 134 -0.79 -16.01 -9.19
C LYS A 134 -2.18 -15.56 -8.83
N GLU A 135 -3.14 -15.82 -9.71
CA GLU A 135 -4.53 -15.52 -9.43
C GLU A 135 -4.99 -16.40 -8.27
N VAL A 136 -5.31 -15.75 -7.14
CA VAL A 136 -5.88 -16.44 -5.97
C VAL A 136 -7.39 -16.28 -6.06
N PRO A 137 -8.16 -17.34 -6.33
CA PRO A 137 -9.61 -17.22 -6.35
C PRO A 137 -10.09 -16.82 -4.96
N PHE A 138 -10.95 -15.81 -4.90
CA PHE A 138 -11.54 -15.37 -3.65
C PHE A 138 -12.42 -16.48 -3.05
N VAL A 139 -11.94 -17.12 -1.97
CA VAL A 139 -12.73 -18.10 -1.22
C VAL A 139 -13.44 -17.38 -0.08
N LYS A 140 -14.75 -17.16 -0.24
CA LYS A 140 -15.59 -16.63 0.82
C LYS A 140 -15.56 -17.58 2.04
N ARG A 141 -14.97 -17.13 3.15
CA ARG A 141 -14.95 -17.91 4.40
C ARG A 141 -16.38 -18.17 4.87
N LYS A 142 -16.80 -19.44 4.90
CA LYS A 142 -18.07 -19.82 5.53
C LYS A 142 -17.95 -19.57 7.02
N ARG A 143 -18.92 -18.85 7.61
CA ARG A 143 -18.99 -18.62 9.06
C ARG A 143 -19.02 -19.99 9.76
N GLN A 144 -17.97 -20.30 10.51
CA GLN A 144 -18.00 -21.47 11.40
C GLN A 144 -18.96 -21.17 12.54
N LYS A 145 -19.93 -22.06 12.77
CA LYS A 145 -20.81 -21.98 13.94
C LYS A 145 -19.97 -22.31 15.17
N HIS A 146 -19.78 -21.33 16.06
CA HIS A 146 -19.10 -21.54 17.35
C HIS A 146 -19.83 -22.50 18.30
N PHE A 147 -21.09 -22.84 18.00
CA PHE A 147 -21.91 -23.79 18.74
C PHE A 147 -22.12 -25.05 17.91
N ALA A 148 -21.25 -26.05 18.08
CA ALA A 148 -21.75 -27.40 18.14
C ALA A 148 -22.26 -27.57 19.57
N GLU A 149 -23.56 -27.79 19.74
CA GLU A 149 -24.11 -28.19 21.04
C GLU A 149 -23.35 -29.43 21.49
N GLN A 150 -22.38 -29.27 22.40
CA GLN A 150 -21.98 -30.40 23.23
C GLN A 150 -23.23 -30.74 24.04
N PRO A 151 -23.73 -31.99 24.01
CA PRO A 151 -24.77 -32.39 24.93
C PRO A 151 -24.19 -32.23 26.34
N VAL A 152 -24.52 -31.12 26.99
CA VAL A 152 -24.31 -30.97 28.42
C VAL A 152 -25.33 -31.88 29.06
N THR A 153 -25.01 -33.17 29.18
CA THR A 153 -25.64 -34.03 30.17
C THR A 153 -25.29 -33.39 31.51
N GLY A 154 -26.27 -32.74 32.12
CA GLY A 154 -26.12 -32.05 33.38
C GLY A 154 -25.41 -32.95 34.39
N VAL A 155 -24.16 -32.61 34.70
CA VAL A 155 -23.50 -33.16 35.87
C VAL A 155 -24.10 -32.38 37.04
N GLY A 156 -25.15 -32.94 37.63
CA GLY A 156 -25.65 -32.44 38.91
C GLY A 156 -24.51 -32.47 39.92
N ASP A 157 -24.37 -31.41 40.71
CA ASP A 157 -23.40 -31.35 41.80
C ASP A 157 -23.68 -32.53 42.77
N ALA A 158 -22.67 -33.37 43.01
CA ALA A 158 -22.79 -34.60 43.79
C ALA A 158 -23.27 -34.39 45.24
N ARG A 159 -23.36 -33.14 45.70
CA ARG A 159 -23.83 -32.76 47.03
C ARG A 159 -25.35 -32.58 47.12
N VAL A 160 -26.06 -32.49 45.99
CA VAL A 160 -27.52 -32.32 45.96
C VAL A 160 -28.18 -33.69 46.07
N ARG A 161 -28.79 -33.99 47.22
CA ARG A 161 -29.36 -35.31 47.53
C ARG A 161 -30.75 -35.57 46.93
N GLN A 162 -31.46 -34.54 46.47
CA GLN A 162 -32.83 -34.68 45.93
C GLN A 162 -32.93 -34.01 44.55
N GLU A 163 -33.50 -34.73 43.58
CA GLU A 163 -33.68 -34.25 42.20
C GLU A 163 -34.58 -33.00 42.08
N ALA A 164 -35.38 -32.69 43.12
CA ALA A 164 -36.28 -31.54 43.15
C ALA A 164 -35.56 -30.19 43.32
N ASP A 165 -34.33 -30.19 43.83
CA ASP A 165 -33.53 -28.96 44.08
C ASP A 165 -32.61 -28.61 42.89
N VAL A 166 -32.60 -29.44 41.85
CA VAL A 166 -31.88 -29.16 40.61
C VAL A 166 -32.81 -28.38 39.69
N TYR A 167 -32.59 -27.07 39.57
CA TYR A 167 -33.33 -26.23 38.62
C TYR A 167 -33.22 -26.81 37.20
N ARG A 168 -34.36 -27.25 36.65
CA ARG A 168 -34.47 -27.72 35.27
C ARG A 168 -35.28 -26.69 34.49
N ALA A 169 -34.70 -26.14 33.43
CA ALA A 169 -35.40 -25.19 32.57
C ALA A 169 -36.70 -25.85 32.03
N PRO A 170 -37.86 -25.16 32.06
CA PRO A 170 -39.13 -25.72 31.64
C PRO A 170 -39.19 -25.84 30.12
N ALA A 171 -38.58 -26.90 29.58
CA ALA A 171 -38.75 -27.29 28.19
C ALA A 171 -39.78 -28.44 28.11
N GLY A 172 -41.00 -28.11 27.69
CA GLY A 172 -41.88 -29.06 27.01
C GLY A 172 -42.84 -29.91 27.85
N ARG A 173 -43.71 -29.31 28.67
CA ARG A 173 -45.04 -29.91 28.93
C ARG A 173 -45.88 -29.78 27.65
N ARG A 174 -45.71 -30.71 26.71
CA ARG A 174 -46.69 -31.04 25.68
C ARG A 174 -46.85 -32.55 25.66
N GLY A 175 -47.88 -33.03 26.34
CA GLY A 175 -48.34 -34.41 26.33
C GLY A 175 -49.69 -34.41 27.05
N GLY A 176 -50.77 -34.33 26.26
CA GLY A 176 -52.12 -34.14 26.75
C GLY A 176 -52.69 -35.37 27.45
N LEU A 177 -53.78 -35.10 28.18
CA LEU A 177 -54.73 -36.07 28.71
C LEU A 177 -55.10 -37.14 27.68
N GLN A 178 -55.06 -38.41 28.10
CA GLN A 178 -56.14 -39.38 27.94
C GLN A 178 -56.29 -40.16 29.24
#